data_AF-A0A934X0H0-F1
#
_entry.id   AF-A0A934X0H0-F1
#
_cell.length_a   1.000
_cell.length_b   1.000
_cell.length_c   1.000
_cell.angle_alpha   90.00
_cell.angle_beta   90.00
_cell.angle_gamma   90.00
#
_symmetry.space_group_name_H-M   'P 1'
#
loop_
_entity.id
_entity.type
_entity.pdbx_description
1 polymer ?
#
loop_
_entity_poly.entity_id
_entity_poly.type
_entity_poly.pdbx_seq_one_letter_code
_entity_poly.pdbx_strand_id
1 'polypeptide(L)'
;MFSEAEIAIIIKDEEIDKIVDQLKQDFITNEAPYMEISNHDFLSLILLSTDVGKKMANKHVSFSEEMSLQKKARKYSKGGFFLSSDPVVDGLKFLLKNFDAWEDKFYAAINKCSKVLFRSDDLQLINDKSIDFETKVMYSPYLLIRFISSLFLERDEDILNPGTIKKVEFDKLTEIGSKIGLSDYLIFNEFMAKYELK
;
A
#
# COMPACT_ATOMS: atom_id res chain seq x y z
N MET A 1 -2.52 -4.01 -8.35
CA MET A 1 -1.75 -4.59 -7.22
C MET A 1 -0.34 -4.92 -7.67
N PHE A 2 0.66 -4.59 -6.85
CA PHE A 2 2.05 -4.96 -7.11
C PHE A 2 2.20 -6.48 -7.24
N SER A 3 3.05 -6.90 -8.17
CA SER A 3 3.49 -8.28 -8.32
C SER A 3 4.68 -8.56 -7.42
N GLU A 4 4.90 -9.83 -7.10
CA GLU A 4 6.11 -10.30 -6.43
C GLU A 4 7.39 -9.75 -7.08
N ALA A 5 7.44 -9.74 -8.43
CA ALA A 5 8.58 -9.24 -9.18
C ALA A 5 8.81 -7.74 -8.98
N GLU A 6 7.74 -6.93 -8.94
CA GLU A 6 7.85 -5.49 -8.66
C GLU A 6 8.36 -5.24 -7.24
N ILE A 7 7.86 -5.96 -6.23
CA ILE A 7 8.32 -5.81 -4.85
C ILE A 7 9.78 -6.24 -4.72
N ALA A 8 10.17 -7.33 -5.39
CA ALA A 8 11.56 -7.79 -5.45
C ALA A 8 12.50 -6.81 -6.17
N ILE A 9 12.00 -5.95 -7.05
CA ILE A 9 12.77 -4.85 -7.65
C ILE A 9 12.86 -3.68 -6.68
N ILE A 10 11.75 -3.28 -6.07
CA ILE A 10 11.68 -2.15 -5.12
C ILE A 10 12.63 -2.37 -3.94
N ILE A 11 12.64 -3.56 -3.35
CA ILE A 11 13.47 -3.87 -2.17
C ILE A 11 14.98 -3.93 -2.47
N LYS A 12 15.40 -3.92 -3.75
CA LYS A 12 16.83 -3.86 -4.11
C LYS A 12 17.44 -2.47 -3.90
N ASP A 13 16.61 -1.43 -3.79
CA ASP A 13 17.10 -0.10 -3.43
C ASP A 13 17.58 -0.11 -1.97
N GLU A 14 18.84 0.28 -1.74
CA GLU A 14 19.47 0.21 -0.43
C GLU A 14 18.79 1.09 0.62
N GLU A 15 18.19 2.21 0.22
CA GLU A 15 17.49 3.09 1.16
C GLU A 15 16.17 2.45 1.59
N ILE A 16 15.45 1.84 0.66
CA ILE A 16 14.21 1.10 0.93
C ILE A 16 14.50 -0.13 1.81
N ASP A 17 15.54 -0.91 1.50
CA ASP A 17 15.91 -2.08 2.30
C ASP A 17 16.20 -1.70 3.76
N LYS A 18 16.90 -0.58 3.99
CA LYS A 18 17.16 -0.04 5.34
C LYS A 18 15.89 0.41 6.06
N ILE A 19 14.98 1.11 5.36
CA ILE A 19 13.69 1.53 5.93
C ILE A 19 12.90 0.30 6.39
N VAL A 20 12.85 -0.73 5.55
CA VAL A 20 12.13 -1.97 5.79
C VAL A 20 12.76 -2.76 6.93
N ASP A 21 14.09 -2.95 6.93
CA ASP A 21 14.77 -3.68 7.99
C ASP A 21 14.59 -2.99 9.35
N GLN A 22 14.71 -1.67 9.41
CA GLN A 22 14.52 -0.94 10.67
C GLN A 22 13.11 -1.14 11.25
N LEU A 23 12.06 -1.02 10.42
CA LEU A 23 10.69 -1.24 10.88
C LEU A 23 10.45 -2.73 11.22
N LYS A 24 11.05 -3.65 10.47
CA LYS A 24 10.97 -5.09 10.73
C LYS A 24 11.55 -5.45 12.09
N GLN A 25 12.73 -4.94 12.45
CA GLN A 25 13.33 -5.19 13.75
C GLN A 25 12.44 -4.70 14.90
N ASP A 26 11.86 -3.50 14.76
CA ASP A 26 10.90 -2.95 15.73
C ASP A 26 9.66 -3.85 15.85
N PHE A 27 9.09 -4.27 14.72
CA PHE A 27 7.90 -5.13 14.68
C PHE A 27 8.13 -6.52 15.30
N ILE A 28 9.23 -7.18 14.95
CA ILE A 28 9.58 -8.50 15.51
C ILE A 28 9.83 -8.39 17.01
N THR A 29 10.51 -7.32 17.47
CA THR A 29 10.82 -7.15 18.89
C THR A 29 9.57 -6.90 19.73
N ASN A 30 8.66 -6.05 19.24
CA ASN A 30 7.57 -5.51 20.04
C ASN A 30 6.20 -6.15 19.79
N GLU A 31 5.97 -6.81 18.66
CA GLU A 31 4.66 -7.36 18.28
C GLU A 31 4.69 -8.85 17.96
N ALA A 32 5.66 -9.29 17.15
CA ALA A 32 5.76 -10.67 16.69
C ALA A 32 7.11 -11.32 17.05
N PRO A 33 7.41 -11.53 18.34
CA PRO A 33 8.64 -12.23 18.75
C PRO A 33 8.74 -13.58 18.06
N TYR A 34 9.94 -13.94 17.62
CA TYR A 34 10.25 -15.20 16.94
C TYR A 34 9.68 -15.36 15.52
N MET A 35 9.06 -14.32 14.95
CA MET A 35 8.68 -14.34 13.55
C MET A 35 9.92 -14.31 12.65
N GLU A 36 10.00 -15.28 11.74
CA GLU A 36 10.97 -15.27 10.65
C GLU A 36 10.30 -14.73 9.38
N ILE A 37 10.70 -13.52 8.96
CA ILE A 37 10.20 -12.88 7.75
C ILE A 37 11.33 -12.16 7.02
N SER A 38 11.39 -12.32 5.71
CA SER A 38 12.39 -11.65 4.86
C SER A 38 12.04 -10.16 4.68
N ASN A 39 13.00 -9.32 4.29
CA ASN A 39 12.69 -7.92 3.96
C ASN A 39 11.70 -7.79 2.79
N HIS A 40 11.77 -8.71 1.82
CA HIS A 40 10.80 -8.76 0.74
C HIS A 40 9.38 -8.98 1.29
N ASP A 41 9.18 -10.05 2.06
CA ASP A 41 7.87 -10.39 2.62
C ASP A 41 7.41 -9.33 3.65
N PHE A 42 8.33 -8.70 4.37
CA PHE A 42 8.00 -7.62 5.29
C PHE A 42 7.59 -6.33 4.55
N LEU A 43 8.23 -6.00 3.42
CA LEU A 43 7.76 -4.91 2.56
C LEU A 43 6.36 -5.21 2.01
N SER A 44 6.08 -6.46 1.65
CA SER A 44 4.74 -6.91 1.26
C SER A 44 3.71 -6.69 2.37
N LEU A 45 4.06 -7.00 3.62
CA LEU A 45 3.22 -6.70 4.79
C LEU A 45 3.04 -5.18 4.99
N ILE A 46 4.09 -4.39 4.80
CA ILE A 46 4.05 -2.93 4.88
C ILE A 46 3.03 -2.38 3.88
N LEU A 47 3.11 -2.77 2.60
CA LEU A 47 2.20 -2.30 1.56
C LEU A 47 0.75 -2.74 1.83
N LEU A 48 0.55 -3.97 2.32
CA LEU A 48 -0.75 -4.52 2.67
C LEU A 48 -1.45 -3.78 3.83
N SER A 49 -0.71 -3.03 4.67
CA SER A 49 -1.29 -2.24 5.76
C SER A 49 -2.30 -1.19 5.28
N THR A 50 -2.20 -0.74 4.03
CA THR A 50 -3.21 0.14 3.42
C THR A 50 -4.55 -0.59 3.23
N ASP A 51 -4.52 -1.84 2.75
CA ASP A 51 -5.70 -2.71 2.70
C ASP A 51 -6.26 -3.04 4.08
N VAL A 52 -5.39 -3.21 5.07
CA VAL A 52 -5.83 -3.39 6.48
C VAL A 52 -6.56 -2.14 6.96
N GLY A 53 -5.97 -0.95 6.80
CA GLY A 53 -6.59 0.31 7.23
C GLY A 53 -7.92 0.59 6.54
N LYS A 54 -8.05 0.27 5.24
CA LYS A 54 -9.33 0.34 4.50
C LYS A 54 -10.41 -0.53 5.12
N LYS A 55 -10.10 -1.79 5.41
CA LYS A 55 -11.04 -2.76 5.99
C LYS A 55 -11.34 -2.45 7.47
N MET A 56 -10.39 -1.85 8.16
CA MET A 56 -10.55 -1.36 9.53
C MET A 56 -11.29 -0.02 9.63
N ALA A 57 -11.75 0.59 8.52
CA ALA A 57 -12.48 1.87 8.55
C ALA A 57 -13.71 1.82 9.47
N ASN A 58 -14.34 0.66 9.61
CA ASN A 58 -15.49 0.43 10.51
C ASN A 58 -15.09 -0.22 11.86
N LYS A 59 -13.81 -0.19 12.23
CA LYS A 59 -13.22 -0.78 13.46
C LYS A 59 -13.36 -2.30 13.62
N HIS A 60 -13.89 -2.99 12.62
CA HIS A 60 -14.01 -4.44 12.59
C HIS A 60 -13.69 -4.94 11.19
N VAL A 61 -12.88 -6.00 11.12
CA VAL A 61 -12.63 -6.76 9.89
C VAL A 61 -13.49 -8.01 9.94
N SER A 62 -14.40 -8.15 8.97
CA SER A 62 -15.19 -9.36 8.80
C SER A 62 -14.33 -10.53 8.34
N PHE A 63 -14.81 -11.76 8.55
CA PHE A 63 -14.11 -12.97 8.09
C PHE A 63 -13.84 -12.95 6.57
N SER A 64 -14.77 -12.41 5.76
CA SER A 64 -14.57 -12.29 4.32
C SER A 64 -13.48 -11.28 3.95
N GLU A 65 -13.38 -10.18 4.70
CA GLU A 65 -12.34 -9.16 4.53
C GLU A 65 -10.97 -9.70 4.93
N GLU A 66 -10.90 -10.45 6.02
CA GLU A 66 -9.69 -11.15 6.46
C GLU A 66 -9.25 -12.18 5.41
N MET A 67 -10.16 -13.00 4.91
CA MET A 67 -9.86 -13.97 3.84
C MET A 67 -9.38 -13.27 2.56
N SER A 68 -9.94 -12.10 2.24
CA SER A 68 -9.45 -11.26 1.13
C SER A 68 -8.03 -10.73 1.40
N LEU A 69 -7.73 -10.27 2.62
CA LEU A 69 -6.37 -9.85 3.00
C LEU A 69 -5.37 -10.99 2.89
N GLN A 70 -5.71 -12.19 3.39
CA GLN A 70 -4.84 -13.36 3.30
C GLN A 70 -4.57 -13.77 1.84
N LYS A 71 -5.58 -13.68 0.96
CA LYS A 71 -5.39 -13.91 -0.48
C LYS A 71 -4.45 -12.87 -1.10
N LYS A 72 -4.54 -11.60 -0.70
CA LYS A 72 -3.63 -10.54 -1.16
C LYS A 72 -2.20 -10.76 -0.63
N ALA A 73 -2.05 -11.08 0.66
CA ALA A 73 -0.77 -11.40 1.29
C ALA A 73 0.01 -12.47 0.52
N ARG A 74 -0.65 -13.58 0.17
CA ARG A 74 -0.03 -14.67 -0.61
C ARG A 74 0.41 -14.27 -2.02
N LYS A 75 -0.21 -13.25 -2.63
CA LYS A 75 0.19 -12.73 -3.95
C LYS A 75 1.41 -11.82 -3.88
N TYR A 76 1.63 -11.16 -2.75
CA TYR A 76 2.78 -10.29 -2.52
C TYR A 76 4.00 -11.04 -1.94
N SER A 77 3.76 -12.18 -1.28
CA SER A 77 4.79 -13.06 -0.76
C SER A 77 5.69 -13.61 -1.88
N LYS A 78 6.96 -13.90 -1.58
CA LYS A 78 7.96 -14.47 -2.51
C LYS A 78 7.61 -15.90 -3.05
N GLY A 79 6.41 -16.40 -2.74
CA GLY A 79 5.94 -17.71 -3.17
C GLY A 79 6.66 -18.90 -2.49
N GLY A 80 6.25 -20.12 -2.84
CA GLY A 80 6.89 -21.36 -2.40
C GLY A 80 6.33 -22.00 -1.11
N PHE A 81 5.38 -21.36 -0.43
CA PHE A 81 4.80 -21.83 0.84
C PHE A 81 3.61 -22.80 0.64
N PHE A 82 3.75 -23.83 -0.19
CA PHE A 82 2.65 -24.78 -0.45
C PHE A 82 2.39 -25.73 0.75
N LEU A 83 3.41 -25.96 1.59
CA LEU A 83 3.35 -26.86 2.76
C LEU A 83 3.68 -26.17 4.09
N SER A 84 4.31 -24.99 4.06
CA SER A 84 4.62 -24.17 5.23
C SER A 84 3.68 -22.96 5.32
N SER A 85 3.60 -22.35 6.51
CA SER A 85 2.83 -21.12 6.68
C SER A 85 3.49 -19.98 5.90
N ASP A 86 2.67 -19.16 5.24
CA ASP A 86 3.14 -17.99 4.50
C ASP A 86 3.51 -16.87 5.51
N PRO A 87 4.74 -16.34 5.48
CA PRO A 87 5.21 -15.41 6.50
C PRO A 87 4.47 -14.06 6.46
N VAL A 88 4.00 -13.62 5.28
CA VAL A 88 3.18 -12.41 5.16
C VAL A 88 1.80 -12.63 5.80
N VAL A 89 1.22 -13.82 5.59
CA VAL A 89 -0.06 -14.20 6.23
C VAL A 89 0.08 -14.28 7.75
N ASP A 90 1.19 -14.79 8.27
CA ASP A 90 1.43 -14.80 9.70
C ASP A 90 1.67 -13.39 10.24
N GLY A 91 2.49 -12.58 9.56
CA GLY A 91 2.68 -11.15 9.83
C GLY A 91 1.37 -10.38 9.93
N LEU A 92 0.47 -10.64 9.00
CA LEU A 92 -0.85 -10.02 8.94
C LEU A 92 -1.69 -10.30 10.19
N LYS A 93 -1.61 -11.49 10.78
CA LYS A 93 -2.37 -11.83 12.01
C LYS A 93 -1.95 -10.94 13.17
N PHE A 94 -0.65 -10.73 13.34
CA PHE A 94 -0.11 -9.84 14.37
C PHE A 94 -0.49 -8.38 14.09
N LEU A 95 -0.34 -7.94 12.84
CA LEU A 95 -0.72 -6.59 12.44
C LEU A 95 -2.21 -6.31 12.68
N LEU A 96 -3.11 -7.24 12.35
CA LEU A 96 -4.55 -7.08 12.57
C LEU A 96 -4.92 -6.98 14.05
N LYS A 97 -4.19 -7.68 14.93
CA LYS A 97 -4.46 -7.69 16.36
C LYS A 97 -4.17 -6.34 17.02
N ASN A 98 -3.18 -5.60 16.53
CA ASN A 98 -2.73 -4.34 17.12
C ASN A 98 -2.50 -3.24 16.07
N PHE A 99 -3.38 -3.16 15.07
CA PHE A 99 -3.18 -2.29 13.91
C PHE A 99 -3.02 -0.82 14.31
N ASP A 100 -3.83 -0.35 15.27
CA ASP A 100 -3.81 1.05 15.74
C ASP A 100 -2.42 1.47 16.24
N ALA A 101 -1.63 0.57 16.83
CA ALA A 101 -0.28 0.87 17.31
C ALA A 101 0.77 0.92 16.18
N TRP A 102 0.48 0.28 15.05
CA TRP A 102 1.41 0.10 13.94
C TRP A 102 1.06 0.93 12.70
N GLU A 103 -0.19 1.37 12.57
CA GLU A 103 -0.71 2.09 11.41
C GLU A 103 0.23 3.23 10.98
N ASP A 104 0.51 4.16 11.90
CA ASP A 104 1.32 5.33 11.60
C ASP A 104 2.77 4.97 11.26
N LYS A 105 3.34 3.94 11.91
CA LYS A 105 4.71 3.47 11.61
C LYS A 105 4.79 2.86 10.21
N PHE A 106 3.79 2.06 9.84
CA PHE A 106 3.69 1.43 8.53
C PHE A 106 3.47 2.48 7.45
N TYR A 107 2.56 3.44 7.65
CA TYR A 107 2.32 4.51 6.68
C TYR A 107 3.51 5.46 6.55
N ALA A 108 4.23 5.74 7.64
CA ALA A 108 5.48 6.48 7.58
C ALA A 108 6.55 5.74 6.77
N ALA A 109 6.63 4.41 6.87
CA ALA A 109 7.53 3.63 6.02
C ALA A 109 7.12 3.69 4.54
N ILE A 110 5.82 3.57 4.22
CA ILE A 110 5.31 3.73 2.86
C ILE A 110 5.67 5.12 2.30
N ASN A 111 5.51 6.18 3.10
CA ASN A 111 5.87 7.55 2.71
C ASN A 111 7.38 7.70 2.42
N LYS A 112 8.24 7.13 3.27
CA LYS A 112 9.68 7.15 3.01
C LYS A 112 10.02 6.39 1.73
N CYS A 113 9.45 5.20 1.52
CA CYS A 113 9.63 4.44 0.30
C CYS A 113 9.13 5.22 -0.93
N SER A 114 7.97 5.88 -0.86
CA SER A 114 7.43 6.65 -1.99
C SER A 114 8.35 7.80 -2.40
N LYS A 115 8.98 8.48 -1.43
CA LYS A 115 9.97 9.54 -1.70
C LYS A 115 11.24 9.04 -2.36
N VAL A 116 11.68 7.82 -2.04
CA VAL A 116 12.82 7.17 -2.72
C VAL A 116 12.44 6.80 -4.15
N LEU A 117 11.23 6.25 -4.34
CA LEU A 117 10.73 5.77 -5.63
C LEU A 117 10.38 6.91 -6.60
N PHE A 118 9.88 8.04 -6.11
CA PHE A 118 9.42 9.17 -6.92
C PHE A 118 10.37 10.37 -6.79
N ARG A 119 11.50 10.32 -7.51
CA ARG A 119 12.43 11.45 -7.56
C ARG A 119 11.79 12.63 -8.32
N SER A 120 12.10 13.85 -7.88
CA SER A 120 11.44 15.12 -8.24
C SER A 120 11.28 15.40 -9.74
N ASP A 121 12.19 14.87 -10.55
CA ASP A 121 12.36 15.31 -11.93
C ASP A 121 11.23 14.77 -12.84
N ASP A 122 10.57 13.69 -12.44
CA ASP A 122 9.48 13.06 -13.18
C ASP A 122 8.08 13.59 -12.81
N LEU A 123 7.99 14.53 -11.84
CA LEU A 123 6.73 14.93 -11.20
C LEU A 123 6.13 16.25 -11.73
N GLN A 124 6.78 16.91 -12.70
CA GLN A 124 6.31 18.20 -13.21
C GLN A 124 4.99 18.07 -13.98
N LEU A 125 4.90 17.10 -14.90
CA LEU A 125 3.68 16.84 -15.69
C LEU A 125 2.49 16.43 -14.82
N ILE A 126 2.76 15.72 -13.73
CA ILE A 126 1.76 15.22 -12.80
C ILE A 126 1.04 16.37 -12.08
N ASN A 127 1.69 17.51 -11.93
CA ASN A 127 1.16 18.67 -11.21
C ASN A 127 0.60 19.77 -12.14
N ASP A 128 0.59 19.54 -13.45
CA ASP A 128 0.06 20.51 -14.42
C ASP A 128 -1.48 20.45 -14.49
N LYS A 129 -2.16 21.51 -14.07
CA LYS A 129 -3.63 21.61 -14.08
C LYS A 129 -4.24 21.77 -15.47
N SER A 130 -3.43 22.05 -16.50
CA SER A 130 -3.91 22.23 -17.88
C SER A 130 -4.16 20.91 -18.61
N ILE A 131 -3.56 19.82 -18.11
CA ILE A 131 -3.71 18.47 -18.67
C ILE A 131 -4.87 17.76 -17.96
N ASP A 132 -5.73 17.10 -18.72
CA ASP A 132 -6.81 16.27 -18.15
C ASP A 132 -6.25 15.03 -17.43
N PHE A 133 -7.03 14.49 -16.49
CA PHE A 133 -6.61 13.40 -15.63
C PHE A 133 -6.27 12.13 -16.43
N GLU A 134 -7.08 11.79 -17.43
CA GLU A 134 -6.90 10.63 -18.28
C GLU A 134 -5.54 10.69 -19.01
N THR A 135 -5.22 11.85 -19.58
CA THR A 135 -3.92 12.13 -20.19
C THR A 135 -2.79 12.04 -19.17
N LYS A 136 -2.93 12.60 -17.96
CA LYS A 136 -1.91 12.47 -16.90
C LYS A 136 -1.63 11.03 -16.54
N VAL A 137 -2.66 10.20 -16.39
CA VAL A 137 -2.50 8.78 -16.06
C VAL A 137 -1.64 8.07 -17.10
N MET A 138 -1.83 8.39 -18.39
CA MET A 138 -1.07 7.78 -19.50
C MET A 138 0.40 8.22 -19.56
N TYR A 139 0.70 9.46 -19.19
CA TYR A 139 2.06 10.01 -19.26
C TYR A 139 2.82 9.98 -17.92
N SER A 140 2.15 9.61 -16.82
CA SER A 140 2.79 9.51 -15.51
C SER A 140 3.79 8.35 -15.48
N PRO A 141 4.82 8.45 -14.61
CA PRO A 141 5.74 7.34 -14.38
C PRO A 141 4.96 6.09 -14.00
N TYR A 142 5.27 4.99 -14.68
CA TYR A 142 4.62 3.70 -14.48
C TYR A 142 4.51 3.35 -12.99
N LEU A 143 5.60 3.52 -12.24
CA LEU A 143 5.64 3.17 -10.83
C LEU A 143 4.68 3.98 -9.96
N LEU A 144 4.42 5.24 -10.29
CA LEU A 144 3.45 6.06 -9.55
C LEU A 144 2.02 5.55 -9.75
N ILE A 145 1.64 5.29 -11.00
CA ILE A 145 0.33 4.73 -11.33
C ILE A 145 0.16 3.37 -10.68
N ARG A 146 1.20 2.51 -10.75
CA ARG A 146 1.20 1.21 -10.06
C ARG A 146 1.04 1.35 -8.55
N PHE A 147 1.65 2.36 -7.94
CA PHE A 147 1.54 2.61 -6.51
C PHE A 147 0.13 3.04 -6.12
N ILE A 148 -0.47 3.99 -6.84
CA ILE A 148 -1.86 4.42 -6.61
C ILE A 148 -2.81 3.23 -6.81
N SER A 149 -2.74 2.55 -7.96
CA SER A 149 -3.63 1.42 -8.24
C SER A 149 -3.47 0.29 -7.23
N SER A 150 -2.25 -0.01 -6.78
CA SER A 150 -2.02 -1.11 -5.86
C SER A 150 -2.52 -0.86 -4.45
N LEU A 151 -2.44 0.39 -3.97
CA LEU A 151 -2.84 0.73 -2.60
C LEU A 151 -4.32 1.10 -2.50
N PHE A 152 -4.93 1.65 -3.55
CA PHE A 152 -6.29 2.20 -3.49
C PHE A 152 -7.33 1.40 -4.28
N LEU A 153 -6.92 0.58 -5.24
CA LEU A 153 -7.85 -0.17 -6.11
C LEU A 153 -7.76 -1.68 -5.92
N GLU A 154 -8.88 -2.35 -6.21
CA GLU A 154 -8.90 -3.82 -6.33
C GLU A 154 -8.39 -4.28 -7.70
N ARG A 155 -8.62 -3.48 -8.75
CA ARG A 155 -8.15 -3.74 -10.10
C ARG A 155 -7.49 -2.50 -10.68
N ASP A 156 -6.37 -2.68 -11.36
CA ASP A 156 -5.59 -1.56 -11.89
C ASP A 156 -6.32 -0.80 -13.02
N GLU A 157 -7.19 -1.51 -13.74
CA GLU A 157 -8.05 -0.98 -14.82
C GLU A 157 -9.05 0.08 -14.33
N ASP A 158 -9.38 0.07 -13.03
CA ASP A 158 -10.37 0.98 -12.45
C ASP A 158 -9.80 2.39 -12.16
N ILE A 159 -8.52 2.67 -12.49
CA ILE A 159 -7.89 3.96 -12.15
C ILE A 159 -8.57 5.18 -12.79
N LEU A 160 -9.13 5.02 -13.99
CA LEU A 160 -9.86 6.10 -14.67
C LEU A 160 -11.31 6.24 -14.17
N ASN A 161 -11.85 5.17 -13.57
CA ASN A 161 -13.22 5.14 -13.08
C ASN A 161 -13.32 4.18 -11.87
N PRO A 162 -12.99 4.67 -10.66
CA PRO A 162 -12.92 3.83 -9.48
C PRO A 162 -14.30 3.47 -8.91
N GLY A 163 -15.38 4.02 -9.48
CA GLY A 163 -16.76 3.69 -9.15
C GLY A 163 -17.30 4.38 -7.89
N THR A 164 -18.25 3.72 -7.24
CA THR A 164 -18.94 4.25 -6.05
C THR A 164 -18.30 3.78 -4.75
N ILE A 165 -18.31 4.65 -3.73
CA ILE A 165 -17.72 4.36 -2.42
C ILE A 165 -18.54 5.02 -1.30
N LYS A 166 -18.57 4.40 -0.12
CA LYS A 166 -19.21 5.01 1.05
C LYS A 166 -18.37 6.14 1.60
N LYS A 167 -19.01 7.14 2.23
CA LYS A 167 -18.31 8.27 2.86
C LYS A 167 -17.22 7.86 3.85
N VAL A 168 -17.51 6.91 4.74
CA VAL A 168 -16.54 6.43 5.76
C VAL A 168 -15.29 5.80 5.11
N GLU A 169 -15.48 5.02 4.05
CA GLU A 169 -14.38 4.39 3.31
C GLU A 169 -13.57 5.46 2.55
N PHE A 170 -14.25 6.41 1.90
CA PHE A 170 -13.61 7.54 1.21
C PHE A 170 -12.77 8.41 2.15
N ASP A 171 -13.29 8.73 3.33
CA ASP A 171 -12.56 9.50 4.34
C ASP A 171 -11.32 8.74 4.79
N LYS A 172 -11.42 7.41 4.96
CA LYS A 172 -10.25 6.58 5.28
C LYS A 172 -9.22 6.54 4.15
N LEU A 173 -9.63 6.43 2.89
CA LEU A 173 -8.71 6.51 1.75
C LEU A 173 -7.98 7.86 1.71
N THR A 174 -8.71 8.95 1.96
CA THR A 174 -8.13 10.30 2.01
C THR A 174 -7.11 10.41 3.15
N GLU A 175 -7.43 9.90 4.33
CA GLU A 175 -6.51 9.84 5.48
C GLU A 175 -5.24 9.05 5.14
N ILE A 176 -5.39 7.84 4.59
CA ILE A 176 -4.25 7.00 4.18
C ILE A 176 -3.39 7.76 3.17
N GLY A 177 -4.00 8.29 2.11
CA GLY A 177 -3.33 9.06 1.06
C GLY A 177 -2.52 10.25 1.62
N SER A 178 -3.05 10.93 2.63
CA SER A 178 -2.34 11.99 3.33
C SER A 178 -1.15 11.47 4.15
N LYS A 179 -1.35 10.42 4.97
CA LYS A 179 -0.28 9.85 5.81
C LYS A 179 0.89 9.30 4.98
N ILE A 180 0.61 8.70 3.82
CA ILE A 180 1.64 8.17 2.92
C ILE A 180 2.24 9.21 1.96
N GLY A 181 1.78 10.47 2.03
CA GLY A 181 2.31 11.60 1.25
C GLY A 181 1.83 11.65 -0.21
N LEU A 182 0.79 10.90 -0.58
CA LEU A 182 0.24 10.98 -1.94
C LEU A 182 -0.66 12.20 -2.17
N SER A 183 -1.23 12.77 -1.11
CA SER A 183 -2.05 14.00 -1.17
C SER A 183 -1.30 15.19 -1.78
N ASP A 184 0.02 15.14 -1.78
CA ASP A 184 0.88 16.20 -2.31
C ASP A 184 0.91 16.20 -3.84
N TYR A 185 0.48 15.09 -4.49
CA TYR A 185 0.42 14.96 -5.94
C TYR A 185 -0.97 15.30 -6.48
N LEU A 186 -1.04 16.19 -7.46
CA LEU A 186 -2.31 16.56 -8.10
C LEU A 186 -3.04 15.35 -8.69
N ILE A 187 -2.32 14.42 -9.33
CA ILE A 187 -2.92 13.21 -9.90
C ILE A 187 -3.65 12.36 -8.86
N PHE A 188 -3.16 12.29 -7.62
CA PHE A 188 -3.84 11.54 -6.57
C PHE A 188 -5.13 12.24 -6.14
N ASN A 189 -5.10 13.59 -6.03
CA ASN A 189 -6.29 14.36 -5.70
C ASN A 189 -7.36 14.27 -6.80
N GLU A 190 -6.95 14.29 -8.06
CA GLU A 190 -7.84 14.09 -9.21
C GLU A 190 -8.41 12.67 -9.25
N PHE A 191 -7.58 11.66 -8.97
CA PHE A 191 -8.02 10.27 -8.81
C PHE A 191 -9.09 10.15 -7.71
N MET A 192 -8.84 10.72 -6.53
CA MET A 192 -9.82 10.73 -5.43
C MET A 192 -11.12 11.42 -5.84
N ALA A 193 -11.06 12.49 -6.63
CA ALA A 193 -12.24 13.19 -7.13
C ALA A 193 -13.08 12.39 -8.14
N LYS A 194 -12.57 11.28 -8.69
CA LYS A 194 -13.32 10.39 -9.60
C LYS A 194 -14.25 9.42 -8.89
N TYR A 195 -14.16 9.27 -7.56
CA TYR A 195 -15.10 8.44 -6.81
C TYR A 195 -16.47 9.09 -6.70
N GLU A 196 -17.52 8.28 -6.85
CA GLU A 196 -18.91 8.69 -6.60
C GLU A 196 -19.31 8.31 -5.17
N LEU A 197 -19.65 9.31 -4.33
CA LEU A 197 -20.10 9.05 -2.97
C LEU A 197 -21.51 8.47 -2.94
N LYS A 198 -21.66 7.33 -2.27
CA LYS A 198 -22.94 6.64 -2.03
C LYS A 198 -23.58 7.01 -0.69
#